data_AF-M6ZS04-F1
#
_entry.id   AF-M6ZS04-F1
#
_cell.length_a   1.000
_cell.length_b   1.000
_cell.length_c   1.000
_cell.angle_alpha   90.00
_cell.angle_beta   90.00
_cell.angle_gamma   90.00
#
_symmetry.space_group_name_H-M   'P 1'
#
loop_
_entity.id
_entity.type
_entity.pdbx_description
1 polymer ?
#
loop_
_entity_poly.entity_id
_entity_poly.type
_entity_poly.pdbx_seq_one_letter_code
_entity_poly.pdbx_strand_id
1 'polypeptide(L)'
;MVQISTVFRRFSRLVRDLSLETGKKVNLVLSGESTELDKKVIDALGEPLLHLIRNSVDHGIETPAERLSAGKSETGTLELNSYQGGSNIMVEIRDDGRGLDSEKILSKAIEKGLVNPTEAS
;
A
#
# COMPACT_ATOMS: atom_id res chain seq x y z
N MET A 1 16.00 -15.79 12.79
CA MET A 1 14.78 -15.73 11.97
C MET A 1 13.61 -15.39 12.86
N VAL A 2 12.74 -14.49 12.43
CA VAL A 2 11.55 -14.00 13.15
C VAL A 2 10.40 -13.90 12.15
N GLN A 3 9.17 -14.13 12.60
CA GLN A 3 8.00 -14.01 11.73
C GLN A 3 7.62 -12.55 11.48
N ILE A 4 7.23 -12.24 10.24
CA ILE A 4 6.77 -10.91 9.83
C ILE A 4 5.47 -10.48 10.52
N SER A 5 4.68 -11.44 11.02
CA SER A 5 3.47 -11.22 11.84
C SER A 5 3.65 -10.19 12.96
N THR A 6 4.85 -10.12 13.55
CA THR A 6 5.20 -9.18 14.63
C THR A 6 5.03 -7.72 14.19
N VAL A 7 5.32 -7.43 12.92
CA VAL A 7 5.18 -6.10 12.32
C VAL A 7 3.76 -5.87 11.81
N PHE A 8 3.13 -6.89 11.20
CA PHE A 8 1.75 -6.77 10.70
C PHE A 8 0.75 -6.42 11.81
N ARG A 9 0.95 -6.93 13.03
CA ARG A 9 0.16 -6.54 14.22
C ARG A 9 0.27 -5.06 14.61
N ARG A 10 1.36 -4.39 14.27
CA ARG A 10 1.50 -2.94 14.47
C ARG A 10 0.73 -2.18 13.39
N PHE A 11 0.77 -2.68 12.16
CA PHE A 11 0.09 -2.10 11.02
C PHE A 11 -1.44 -2.18 11.12
N SER A 12 -2.00 -3.27 11.66
CA SER A 12 -3.44 -3.36 11.87
C SER A 12 -4.00 -2.26 12.79
N ARG A 13 -3.25 -1.90 13.84
CA ARG A 13 -3.60 -0.75 14.70
C ARG A 13 -3.49 0.56 13.94
N LEU A 14 -2.38 0.77 13.24
CA LEU A 14 -2.15 2.00 12.47
C LEU A 14 -3.20 2.22 11.38
N VAL A 15 -3.59 1.19 10.62
CA VAL A 15 -4.64 1.29 9.60
C VAL A 15 -5.98 1.68 10.23
N ARG A 16 -6.30 1.12 11.41
CA ARG A 16 -7.52 1.49 12.14
C ARG A 16 -7.49 2.96 12.58
N ASP A 17 -6.36 3.43 13.11
CA ASP A 17 -6.20 4.82 13.55
C ASP A 17 -6.30 5.78 12.35
N LEU A 18 -5.63 5.49 11.24
CA LEU A 18 -5.70 6.27 10.00
C LEU A 18 -7.11 6.26 9.39
N SER A 19 -7.82 5.13 9.45
CA SER A 19 -9.20 5.01 8.99
C SER A 19 -10.13 5.96 9.75
N LEU A 20 -9.92 6.10 11.06
CA LEU A 20 -10.66 7.06 11.90
C LEU A 20 -10.28 8.51 11.60
N GLU A 21 -8.99 8.80 11.48
CA GLU A 21 -8.46 10.15 11.23
C GLU A 21 -8.90 10.71 9.86
N THR A 22 -8.86 9.86 8.82
CA THR A 22 -9.20 10.25 7.45
C THR A 22 -10.68 10.13 7.12
N GLY A 23 -11.48 9.50 7.99
CA GLY A 23 -12.89 9.19 7.75
C GLY A 23 -13.12 8.16 6.63
N LYS A 24 -12.09 7.42 6.23
CA LYS A 24 -12.15 6.40 5.18
C LYS A 24 -12.39 5.03 5.79
N LYS A 25 -13.23 4.20 5.18
CA LYS A 25 -13.46 2.81 5.63
C LYS A 25 -12.47 1.89 4.95
N VAL A 26 -11.60 1.24 5.72
CA VAL A 26 -10.55 0.33 5.21
C VAL A 26 -10.66 -1.03 5.88
N ASN A 27 -10.68 -2.08 5.07
CA ASN A 27 -10.54 -3.47 5.48
C ASN A 27 -9.10 -3.92 5.24
N LEU A 28 -8.38 -4.27 6.31
CA LEU A 28 -7.02 -4.81 6.21
C LEU A 28 -7.06 -6.33 6.12
N VAL A 29 -6.53 -6.88 5.03
CA VAL A 29 -6.38 -8.31 4.80
C VAL A 29 -4.90 -8.66 4.99
N LEU A 30 -4.63 -9.63 5.87
CA LEU A 30 -3.29 -10.12 6.14
C LEU A 30 -3.17 -11.55 5.63
N SER A 31 -2.11 -11.83 4.88
CA SER A 31 -1.80 -13.16 4.37
C SER A 31 -0.30 -13.44 4.50
N GLY A 32 0.04 -14.72 4.69
CA GLY A 32 1.45 -15.13 4.77
C GLY A 32 2.21 -14.70 6.02
N GLU A 33 1.51 -14.38 7.11
CA GLU A 33 2.06 -13.91 8.39
C GLU A 33 3.16 -14.80 9.00
N SER A 34 3.17 -16.09 8.65
CA SER A 34 4.15 -17.08 9.10
C SER A 34 5.50 -16.98 8.39
N THR A 35 5.64 -16.12 7.38
CA THR A 35 6.90 -15.95 6.64
C THR A 35 8.02 -15.47 7.57
N GLU A 36 9.13 -16.19 7.57
CA GLU A 36 10.28 -15.91 8.43
C GLU A 36 11.33 -15.06 7.72
N LEU A 37 11.78 -13.99 8.37
CA LEU A 37 12.84 -13.10 7.90
C LEU A 37 13.93 -12.92 8.95
N ASP A 38 15.10 -12.42 8.53
CA ASP A 38 16.10 -11.96 9.48
C ASP A 38 15.59 -10.75 10.26
N LYS A 39 15.89 -10.70 11.57
CA LYS A 39 15.41 -9.64 12.45
C LYS A 39 15.85 -8.25 11.99
N LYS A 40 17.09 -8.11 11.50
CA LYS A 40 17.60 -6.82 10.99
C LYS A 40 16.83 -6.37 9.75
N VAL A 41 16.43 -7.31 8.90
CA VAL A 41 15.61 -7.03 7.71
C VAL A 41 14.23 -6.55 8.15
N ILE A 42 13.59 -7.23 9.11
CA ILE A 42 12.29 -6.79 9.66
C ILE A 42 12.37 -5.37 10.23
N ASP A 43 13.40 -5.09 11.02
CA ASP A 43 13.59 -3.77 11.64
C ASP A 43 13.80 -2.68 10.57
N ALA A 44 14.52 -2.98 9.49
CA ALA A 44 14.72 -2.07 8.36
C ALA A 44 13.48 -1.87 7.48
N LEU A 45 12.62 -2.89 7.35
CA LEU A 45 11.38 -2.83 6.56
C LEU A 45 10.25 -2.07 7.26
N GLY A 46 10.31 -1.93 8.59
CA GLY A 46 9.22 -1.37 9.37
C GLY A 46 8.78 0.04 8.93
N GLU A 47 9.73 0.94 8.69
CA GLU A 47 9.42 2.30 8.24
C GLU A 47 8.94 2.35 6.78
N PRO A 48 9.62 1.71 5.80
CA PRO A 48 9.16 1.73 4.41
C PRO A 48 7.75 1.17 4.25
N LEU A 49 7.43 0.06 4.92
CA LEU A 49 6.09 -0.53 4.87
C LEU A 49 5.04 0.40 5.50
N LEU A 50 5.39 1.12 6.58
CA LEU A 50 4.50 2.13 7.18
C LEU A 50 4.19 3.24 6.18
N HIS A 51 5.19 3.75 5.47
CA HIS A 51 5.00 4.76 4.45
C HIS A 51 4.10 4.29 3.30
N LEU A 52 4.28 3.05 2.84
CA LEU A 52 3.42 2.49 1.80
C LEU A 52 1.96 2.34 2.27
N ILE A 53 1.75 1.85 3.49
CA ILE A 53 0.40 1.74 4.09
C ILE A 53 -0.25 3.12 4.19
N ARG A 54 0.49 4.12 4.66
CA ARG A 54 -0.01 5.49 4.74
C ARG A 54 -0.38 6.03 3.36
N ASN A 55 0.45 5.82 2.34
CA ASN A 55 0.14 6.23 0.97
C ASN A 55 -1.15 5.57 0.46
N SER A 56 -1.33 4.27 0.72
CA SER A 56 -2.55 3.56 0.35
C SER A 56 -3.77 4.11 1.09
N VAL A 57 -3.69 4.44 2.38
CA VAL A 57 -4.85 4.98 3.11
C VAL A 57 -5.11 6.46 2.79
N ASP A 58 -4.09 7.31 2.78
CA ASP A 58 -4.22 8.77 2.61
C ASP A 58 -4.52 9.16 1.16
N HIS A 59 -3.90 8.49 0.19
CA HIS A 59 -3.98 8.85 -1.22
C HIS A 59 -4.63 7.78 -2.10
N GLY A 60 -4.43 6.49 -1.79
CA GLY A 60 -5.01 5.38 -2.55
C GLY A 60 -6.53 5.27 -2.36
N ILE A 61 -6.95 4.85 -1.17
CA ILE A 61 -8.34 4.61 -0.83
C ILE A 61 -9.13 5.93 -0.83
N GLU A 62 -10.23 5.94 -1.55
CA GLU A 62 -11.14 7.08 -1.61
C GLU A 62 -12.13 7.06 -0.44
N THR A 63 -12.80 8.19 -0.18
CA THR A 63 -13.86 8.26 0.83
C THR A 63 -15.04 7.34 0.45
N PRO A 64 -15.88 6.90 1.42
CA PRO A 64 -17.02 6.03 1.12
C PRO A 64 -17.94 6.60 0.03
N ALA A 65 -18.16 7.93 0.04
CA ALA A 65 -18.97 8.60 -0.97
C ALA A 65 -18.32 8.54 -2.38
N GLU A 66 -17.04 8.89 -2.51
CA GLU A 66 -16.30 8.81 -3.78
C GLU A 66 -16.30 7.37 -4.34
N ARG A 67 -16.10 6.37 -3.47
CA ARG A 67 -16.09 4.95 -3.87
C ARG A 67 -17.43 4.51 -4.42
N LEU A 68 -18.53 4.84 -3.73
CA LEU A 68 -19.88 4.52 -4.19
C LEU A 68 -20.21 5.23 -5.51
N SER A 69 -19.81 6.48 -5.69
CA SER A 69 -19.96 7.20 -6.96
C SER A 69 -19.17 6.56 -8.11
N ALA A 70 -18.04 5.90 -7.80
CA ALA A 70 -17.26 5.13 -8.76
C ALA A 70 -17.74 3.67 -8.94
N GLY A 71 -18.85 3.27 -8.30
CA GLY A 71 -19.39 1.90 -8.38
C GLY A 71 -18.59 0.86 -7.58
N LYS A 72 -17.72 1.30 -6.67
CA LYS A 72 -16.94 0.43 -5.78
C LYS A 72 -17.66 0.21 -4.44
N SER A 73 -17.20 -0.77 -3.66
CA SER A 73 -17.61 -0.97 -2.27
C SER A 73 -17.30 0.27 -1.42
N GLU A 74 -18.18 0.62 -0.49
CA GLU A 74 -17.96 1.73 0.47
C GLU A 74 -16.69 1.55 1.32
N THR A 75 -16.24 0.31 1.50
CA THR A 75 -15.04 -0.07 2.24
C THR A 75 -13.94 -0.43 1.24
N GLY A 76 -12.80 0.26 1.33
CA GLY A 76 -11.59 -0.08 0.58
C GLY A 76 -10.88 -1.30 1.19
N THR A 77 -10.15 -2.03 0.36
CA THR A 77 -9.35 -3.18 0.80
C THR A 77 -7.88 -2.85 0.68
N LEU A 78 -7.14 -3.04 1.77
CA LEU A 78 -5.69 -3.01 1.81
C LEU A 78 -5.20 -4.42 2.16
N GLU A 79 -4.43 -5.02 1.28
CA GLU A 79 -3.87 -6.36 1.46
C GLU A 79 -2.37 -6.28 1.73
N LEU A 80 -1.93 -6.94 2.79
CA LEU A 80 -0.53 -7.18 3.12
C LEU A 80 -0.25 -8.67 3.02
N ASN A 81 0.56 -9.05 2.04
CA ASN A 81 0.90 -10.43 1.78
C ASN A 81 2.42 -10.63 1.88
N SER A 82 2.84 -11.81 2.32
CA SER A 82 4.25 -12.20 2.24
C SER A 82 4.39 -13.68 1.94
N TYR A 83 5.31 -14.03 1.05
CA TYR A 83 5.55 -15.41 0.67
C TYR A 83 6.97 -15.60 0.17
N GLN A 84 7.42 -16.85 0.13
CA GLN A 84 8.72 -17.21 -0.44
C GLN A 84 8.58 -17.39 -1.96
N GLY A 85 9.22 -16.49 -2.72
CA GLY A 85 9.33 -16.54 -4.17
C GLY A 85 10.72 -17.03 -4.59
N GLY A 86 10.89 -18.36 -4.68
CA GLY A 86 12.20 -18.96 -4.99
C GLY A 86 13.23 -18.69 -3.90
N SER A 87 14.32 -18.02 -4.26
CA SER A 87 15.37 -17.61 -3.32
C SER A 87 15.08 -16.29 -2.59
N ASN A 88 14.00 -15.61 -2.94
CA ASN A 88 13.64 -14.31 -2.40
C ASN A 88 12.40 -14.40 -1.52
N ILE A 89 12.26 -13.42 -0.63
CA ILE A 89 11.04 -13.22 0.14
C ILE A 89 10.30 -12.06 -0.51
N MET A 90 9.08 -12.32 -0.93
CA MET A 90 8.18 -11.34 -1.52
C MET A 90 7.34 -10.74 -0.40
N VAL A 91 7.29 -9.41 -0.34
CA VAL A 91 6.39 -8.65 0.53
C VAL A 91 5.58 -7.75 -0.38
N GLU A 92 4.27 -7.93 -0.38
CA GLU A 92 3.33 -7.25 -1.26
C GLU A 92 2.37 -6.40 -0.46
N ILE A 93 2.12 -5.19 -0.97
CA ILE A 93 1.10 -4.28 -0.48
C ILE A 93 0.22 -3.95 -1.67
N ARG A 94 -1.08 -4.21 -1.54
CA ARG A 94 -2.05 -3.95 -2.60
C ARG A 94 -3.25 -3.21 -2.03
N ASP A 95 -3.69 -2.18 -2.73
CA ASP A 95 -4.96 -1.51 -2.46
C ASP A 95 -5.86 -1.49 -3.70
N ASP A 96 -7.17 -1.35 -3.47
CA ASP A 96 -8.20 -1.20 -4.51
C ASP A 96 -8.68 0.25 -4.66
N GLY A 97 -7.77 1.20 -4.36
CA GLY A 97 -8.02 2.63 -4.39
C GLY A 97 -8.14 3.20 -5.79
N ARG A 98 -7.95 4.52 -5.90
CA ARG A 98 -8.02 5.27 -7.17
C ARG A 98 -6.87 4.96 -8.13
N GLY A 99 -5.84 4.24 -7.65
CA GLY A 99 -4.63 3.98 -8.41
C GLY A 99 -3.76 5.22 -8.60
N LEU A 100 -2.74 5.09 -9.43
CA LEU A 100 -1.85 6.19 -9.79
C LEU A 100 -2.42 6.99 -10.96
N ASP A 101 -2.35 8.31 -10.84
CA ASP A 101 -2.77 9.25 -11.89
C ASP A 101 -1.68 9.33 -12.97
N SER A 102 -1.79 8.47 -13.97
CA SER A 102 -0.80 8.34 -15.07
C SER A 102 -0.56 9.67 -15.78
N GLU A 103 -1.59 10.49 -15.98
CA GLU A 103 -1.47 11.79 -16.65
C GLU A 103 -0.66 12.77 -15.82
N LYS A 104 -0.91 12.85 -14.50
CA LYS A 104 -0.09 13.68 -13.61
C LYS A 104 1.35 13.20 -13.52
N ILE A 105 1.56 11.89 -13.49
CA ILE A 105 2.90 11.31 -13.45
C ILE A 105 3.65 11.67 -14.73
N LEU A 106 3.02 11.48 -15.89
CA LEU A 106 3.61 11.81 -17.17
C LEU A 106 3.93 13.31 -17.28
N SER A 107 2.98 14.17 -16.90
CA SER A 107 3.17 15.63 -16.92
C SER A 107 4.37 16.06 -16.08
N LYS A 108 4.51 15.52 -14.86
CA LYS A 108 5.66 15.79 -14.00
C LYS A 108 6.97 15.20 -14.54
N ALA A 109 6.91 14.05 -15.21
CA ALA A 109 8.09 13.43 -15.81
C ALA A 109 8.62 14.25 -16.99
N ILE A 110 7.72 14.79 -17.82
CA ILE A 110 8.06 15.72 -18.91
C ILE A 110 8.64 17.02 -18.34
N GLU A 111 8.01 17.61 -17.32
CA GLU A 111 8.50 18.84 -16.66
C GLU A 111 9.94 18.67 -16.12
N LYS A 112 10.23 17.49 -15.56
CA LYS A 112 11.56 17.15 -15.04
C LYS A 112 12.55 16.69 -16.11
N GLY A 113 12.17 16.67 -17.39
CA GLY A 113 13.00 16.22 -18.50
C GLY A 113 13.37 14.74 -18.46
N LEU A 114 12.59 13.93 -17.71
CA LEU A 114 12.82 12.48 -17.60
C LEU A 114 12.25 11.71 -18.80
N VAL A 115 11.27 12.29 -19.50
CA VAL A 115 10.62 11.72 -20.67
C VAL A 115 10.48 12.80 -21.73
N ASN A 116 10.89 12.51 -22.96
CA ASN A 116 10.66 13.43 -24.08
C ASN A 116 9.18 13.37 -24.50
N PRO A 117 8.56 14.52 -24.84
CA PRO A 117 7.16 14.57 -25.28
C PRO A 117 6.84 13.66 -26.47
N THR A 118 7.85 13.33 -27.29
CA THR A 118 7.73 12.49 -28.49
C THR A 118 7.76 10.97 -28.23
N GLU A 119 8.11 10.53 -27.01
CA GLU A 119 8.19 9.10 -26.66
C GLU A 119 7.02 8.64 -25.77
N ALA A 120 6.15 9.55 -25.36
CA ALA A 120 4.97 9.26 -24.55
C ALA A 120 3.74 9.08 -25.44
N SER A 121 3.45 7.83 -25.83
CA SER A 121 2.19 7.43 -26.49
C SER A 121 1.52 6.32 -25.71
#